data_AF-A0A438F1N1-F1
#
_entry.id   AF-A0A438F1N1-F1
#
_cell.length_a   1.000
_cell.length_b   1.000
_cell.length_c   1.000
_cell.angle_alpha   90.00
_cell.angle_beta   90.00
_cell.angle_gamma   90.00
#
_symmetry.space_group_name_H-M   'P 1'
#
loop_
_entity.id
_entity.type
_entity.pdbx_description
1 polymer ?
#
loop_
_entity_poly.entity_id
_entity_poly.type
_entity_poly.pdbx_seq_one_letter_code
_entity_poly.pdbx_strand_id
1 'polypeptide(L)'
;MLTVEVVLMSCFILLSARKLAEELDGWLRASGLAKSPDVRGVIAPHAGYSYSGRAAAYAFGNIDPSSISRVFLLGPSHHYYTPKCALSRATVYKTPVGDLQIDLEGVPMLEALIFKIL
;
A
#
# COMPACT_ATOMS: atom_id res chain seq x y z
N MET A 1 -7.11 -10.19 -9.77
CA MET A 1 -6.24 -9.39 -10.66
C MET A 1 -6.47 -7.93 -10.34
N LEU A 2 -5.63 -7.35 -9.48
CA LEU A 2 -5.54 -5.93 -9.19
C LEU A 2 -4.13 -5.67 -8.70
N THR A 3 -3.52 -4.61 -9.16
CA THR A 3 -2.12 -4.31 -8.95
C THR A 3 -2.04 -2.91 -8.39
N VAL A 4 -1.48 -2.74 -7.20
CA VAL A 4 -1.29 -1.43 -6.58
C VAL A 4 0.14 -1.34 -6.07
N GLU A 5 0.88 -0.34 -6.54
CA GLU A 5 2.11 0.04 -5.86
C GLU A 5 1.75 0.74 -4.55
N VAL A 6 1.91 0.06 -3.41
CA VAL A 6 1.96 0.74 -2.11
C VAL A 6 3.18 0.24 -1.35
N VAL A 7 4.35 0.79 -1.65
CA VAL A 7 5.48 0.56 -0.76
C VAL A 7 5.20 1.30 0.55
N LEU A 8 4.75 0.56 1.56
CA LEU A 8 4.74 0.94 2.97
C LEU A 8 6.19 1.08 3.46
N MET A 9 6.91 2.06 2.94
CA MET A 9 8.17 2.54 3.52
C MET A 9 8.17 4.06 3.62
N SER A 10 6.99 4.67 3.79
CA SER A 10 6.92 6.01 4.36
C SER A 10 7.31 5.89 5.83
N CYS A 11 8.57 6.22 6.13
CA CYS A 11 9.19 6.27 7.45
C CYS A 11 8.19 6.64 8.57
N PHE A 12 7.68 5.63 9.30
CA PHE A 12 6.76 5.78 10.44
C PHE A 12 7.42 6.39 11.69
N ILE A 13 8.73 6.65 11.63
CA ILE A 13 9.63 6.61 12.80
C ILE A 13 9.35 7.72 13.84
N LEU A 14 8.51 8.72 13.55
CA LEU A 14 8.30 9.87 14.44
C LEU A 14 6.86 10.10 14.90
N LEU A 15 5.89 9.28 14.51
CA LEU A 15 4.48 9.54 14.79
C LEU A 15 3.83 8.39 15.56
N SER A 16 3.06 8.75 16.60
CA SER A 16 2.20 7.79 17.29
C SER A 16 1.11 7.29 16.34
N ALA A 17 0.64 6.05 16.57
CA ALA A 17 -0.46 5.44 15.82
C ALA A 17 -1.65 6.39 15.61
N ARG A 18 -2.05 7.08 16.68
CA ARG A 18 -3.15 8.04 16.69
C ARG A 18 -2.87 9.23 15.78
N LYS A 19 -1.70 9.86 15.91
CA LYS A 19 -1.36 11.04 15.11
C LYS A 19 -1.28 10.69 13.62
N LEU A 20 -0.72 9.53 13.31
CA LEU A 20 -0.69 9.04 11.94
C LEU A 20 -2.12 8.85 11.38
N ALA A 21 -3.01 8.20 12.12
CA ALA A 21 -4.40 8.03 11.69
C ALA A 21 -5.10 9.38 11.45
N GLU A 22 -4.93 10.34 12.35
CA GLU A 22 -5.48 11.70 12.22
C GLU A 22 -4.97 12.42 10.97
N GLU A 23 -3.67 12.30 10.66
CA GLU A 23 -3.05 12.89 9.46
C GLU A 23 -3.57 12.24 8.17
N LEU A 24 -3.60 10.91 8.11
CA LEU A 24 -4.10 10.15 6.95
C LEU A 24 -5.57 10.49 6.67
N ASP A 25 -6.41 10.47 7.70
CA ASP A 25 -7.82 10.86 7.61
C ASP A 25 -7.99 12.30 7.15
N GLY A 26 -7.14 13.21 7.64
CA GLY A 26 -7.11 14.60 7.23
C GLY A 26 -6.81 14.77 5.73
N TRP A 27 -5.79 14.06 5.22
CA TRP A 27 -5.43 14.12 3.80
C TRP A 27 -6.47 13.46 2.90
N LEU A 28 -7.05 12.32 3.32
CA LEU A 28 -8.11 11.66 2.57
C LEU A 28 -9.35 12.55 2.45
N ARG A 29 -9.76 13.22 3.54
CA ARG A 29 -10.86 14.20 3.49
C ARG A 29 -10.52 15.40 2.59
N ALA A 30 -9.30 15.92 2.70
CA ALA A 30 -8.84 17.06 1.91
C ALA A 30 -8.76 16.76 0.40
N SER A 31 -8.61 15.49 0.01
CA SER A 31 -8.63 15.10 -1.40
C SER A 31 -9.98 15.42 -2.08
N GLY A 32 -11.08 15.43 -1.32
CA GLY A 32 -12.43 15.70 -1.82
C GLY A 32 -12.96 14.66 -2.82
N LEU A 33 -12.28 13.51 -2.96
CA LEU A 33 -12.66 12.48 -3.93
C LEU A 33 -13.85 11.66 -3.42
N ALA A 34 -14.78 11.37 -4.33
CA ALA A 34 -15.81 10.37 -4.09
C ALA A 34 -15.20 8.97 -4.21
N LYS A 35 -15.57 8.08 -3.29
CA LYS A 35 -15.20 6.67 -3.36
C LYS A 35 -15.96 5.98 -4.47
N SER A 36 -15.29 5.09 -5.19
CA SER A 36 -15.90 4.27 -6.24
C SER A 36 -15.54 2.79 -6.03
N PRO A 37 -16.54 1.89 -6.14
CA PRO A 37 -16.31 0.44 -6.09
C PRO A 37 -15.60 -0.10 -7.34
N ASP A 38 -15.52 0.71 -8.40
CA ASP A 38 -14.87 0.35 -9.66
C ASP A 38 -13.36 0.57 -9.61
N VAL A 39 -12.83 1.19 -8.55
CA VAL A 39 -11.39 1.41 -8.43
C VAL A 39 -10.69 0.09 -8.22
N ARG A 40 -9.95 -0.27 -9.25
CA ARG A 40 -9.27 -1.54 -9.37
C ARG A 40 -7.77 -1.43 -9.02
N GLY A 41 -7.17 -0.27 -9.23
CA GLY A 41 -5.77 -0.07 -8.84
C GLY A 41 -5.44 1.39 -8.74
N VAL A 42 -4.38 1.70 -8.00
CA VAL A 42 -3.88 3.06 -7.81
C VAL A 42 -2.36 3.06 -7.89
N ILE A 43 -1.78 4.21 -8.23
CA ILE A 43 -0.33 4.44 -8.21
C ILE A 43 -0.11 5.58 -7.24
N ALA A 44 0.76 5.37 -6.25
CA ALA A 44 1.01 6.35 -5.20
C ALA A 44 2.53 6.53 -4.97
N PRO A 45 2.98 7.75 -4.61
CA PRO A 45 4.36 7.98 -4.24
C PRO A 45 4.72 7.29 -2.92
N HIS A 46 5.97 6.81 -2.81
CA HIS A 46 6.49 6.07 -1.66
C HIS A 46 7.53 6.82 -0.82
N ALA A 47 7.68 8.14 -1.02
CA ALA A 47 8.52 8.96 -0.15
C ALA A 47 7.94 9.07 1.28
N GLY A 48 8.68 9.69 2.20
CA GLY A 48 8.18 9.96 3.56
C GLY A 48 6.91 10.84 3.55
N TYR A 49 5.97 10.58 4.47
CA TYR A 49 4.64 11.21 4.45
C TYR A 49 4.65 12.75 4.51
N SER A 50 5.64 13.36 5.16
CA SER A 50 5.82 14.82 5.15
C SER A 50 5.94 15.41 3.75
N TYR A 51 6.41 14.62 2.78
CA TYR A 51 6.60 15.03 1.39
C TYR A 51 5.47 14.53 0.48
N SER A 52 5.08 13.25 0.64
CA SER A 52 4.21 12.56 -0.32
C SER A 52 2.80 12.25 0.19
N GLY A 53 2.52 12.39 1.49
CA GLY A 53 1.27 11.92 2.10
C GLY A 53 0.02 12.56 1.49
N ARG A 54 0.07 13.87 1.23
CA ARG A 54 -1.03 14.60 0.57
C ARG A 54 -1.25 14.15 -0.87
N ALA A 55 -0.17 13.89 -1.62
CA ALA A 55 -0.26 13.41 -3.00
C ALA A 55 -0.80 11.97 -3.05
N ALA A 56 -0.34 11.10 -2.15
CA ALA A 56 -0.84 9.75 -2.02
C ALA A 56 -2.34 9.71 -1.69
N ALA A 57 -2.86 10.69 -0.93
CA ALA A 57 -4.29 10.76 -0.62
C ALA A 57 -5.19 10.92 -1.85
N TYR A 58 -4.71 11.53 -2.94
CA TYR A 58 -5.46 11.57 -4.21
C TYR A 58 -5.51 10.22 -4.93
N ALA A 59 -4.55 9.34 -4.66
CA ALA A 59 -4.58 7.97 -5.15
C ALA A 59 -5.56 7.13 -4.33
N PHE A 60 -5.47 7.15 -3.00
CA PHE A 60 -6.29 6.30 -2.12
C PHE A 60 -7.71 6.83 -1.85
N GLY A 61 -7.94 8.14 -1.99
CA GLY A 61 -9.20 8.78 -1.61
C GLY A 61 -10.42 8.32 -2.42
N ASN A 62 -10.22 7.81 -3.63
CA ASN A 62 -11.29 7.30 -4.48
C ASN A 62 -11.59 5.80 -4.27
N ILE A 63 -10.84 5.09 -3.41
CA ILE A 63 -11.03 3.67 -3.18
C ILE A 63 -12.22 3.44 -2.24
N ASP A 64 -13.17 2.62 -2.65
CA ASP A 64 -14.15 2.02 -1.76
C ASP A 64 -13.63 0.68 -1.21
N PRO A 65 -13.31 0.58 0.10
CA PRO A 65 -12.78 -0.64 0.67
C PRO A 65 -13.85 -1.73 0.88
N SER A 66 -15.15 -1.42 0.78
CA SER A 66 -16.24 -2.34 1.15
C SER A 66 -16.28 -3.63 0.32
N SER A 67 -15.80 -3.58 -0.92
CA SER A 67 -15.75 -4.71 -1.86
C SER A 67 -14.36 -5.34 -1.99
N ILE A 68 -13.35 -4.82 -1.28
CA ILE A 68 -11.95 -5.25 -1.43
C ILE A 68 -11.59 -6.24 -0.33
N SER A 69 -11.40 -7.50 -0.71
CA SER A 69 -10.95 -8.56 0.19
C SER A 69 -9.44 -8.80 0.17
N ARG A 70 -8.74 -8.34 -0.88
CA ARG A 70 -7.31 -8.59 -1.09
C ARG A 70 -6.65 -7.41 -1.79
N VAL A 71 -5.51 -6.98 -1.24
CA VAL A 71 -4.66 -5.92 -1.81
C VAL A 71 -3.33 -6.52 -2.21
N PHE A 72 -2.91 -6.26 -3.45
CA PHE A 72 -1.56 -6.60 -3.92
C PHE A 72 -0.68 -5.37 -3.77
N LEU A 73 0.49 -5.58 -3.17
CA LEU A 73 1.45 -4.56 -2.83
C LEU A 73 2.70 -4.68 -3.71
N LEU A 74 2.84 -3.81 -4.71
CA LEU A 74 4.00 -3.82 -5.59
C LEU A 74 4.96 -2.66 -5.28
N GLY A 75 6.23 -2.85 -5.61
CA GLY A 75 7.26 -1.85 -5.41
C GLY A 75 8.51 -2.13 -6.25
N PRO A 76 9.35 -1.10 -6.48
CA PRO A 76 10.68 -1.29 -7.02
C PRO A 76 11.77 -1.44 -5.94
N SER A 77 12.58 -2.50 -6.06
CA SER A 77 13.77 -2.67 -5.21
C SER A 77 14.77 -1.53 -5.45
N HIS A 78 15.07 -0.76 -4.40
CA HIS A 78 16.13 0.26 -4.45
C HIS A 78 17.50 -0.26 -4.03
N HIS A 79 17.56 -1.45 -3.40
CA HIS A 79 18.78 -1.98 -2.79
C HIS A 79 19.34 -3.20 -3.52
N TYR A 80 18.47 -4.03 -4.09
CA TYR A 80 18.86 -5.29 -4.70
C TYR A 80 18.31 -5.42 -6.12
N TYR A 81 19.19 -5.52 -7.10
CA TYR A 81 18.78 -5.73 -8.49
C TYR A 81 18.39 -7.19 -8.72
N THR A 82 17.21 -7.40 -9.30
CA THR A 82 16.74 -8.71 -9.74
C THR A 82 15.82 -8.53 -10.96
N PRO A 83 15.94 -9.39 -11.98
CA PRO A 83 14.99 -9.42 -13.10
C PRO A 83 13.68 -10.13 -12.71
N LYS A 84 13.64 -10.77 -11.54
CA LYS A 84 12.48 -11.46 -10.96
C LYS A 84 11.90 -10.66 -9.79
N CYS A 85 10.75 -11.10 -9.34
CA CYS A 85 10.01 -10.52 -8.22
C CYS A 85 10.32 -11.32 -6.95
N ALA A 86 10.38 -10.65 -5.81
CA ALA A 86 10.57 -11.31 -4.52
C ALA A 86 9.25 -11.32 -3.74
N LEU A 87 8.96 -12.41 -3.03
CA LEU A 87 7.85 -12.46 -2.09
C LEU A 87 8.38 -12.39 -0.66
N SER A 88 7.63 -11.73 0.22
CA SER A 88 7.96 -11.71 1.63
C SER A 88 7.85 -13.11 2.23
N ARG A 89 8.81 -13.46 3.08
CA ARG A 89 8.73 -14.68 3.91
C ARG A 89 8.02 -14.44 5.24
N ALA A 90 7.65 -13.19 5.53
CA ALA A 90 6.87 -12.87 6.71
C ALA A 90 5.44 -13.41 6.55
N THR A 91 4.73 -13.52 7.66
CA THR A 91 3.29 -13.79 7.68
C THR A 91 2.48 -12.56 8.05
N VAL A 92 3.15 -11.54 8.64
CA VAL A 92 2.54 -10.31 9.14
C VAL A 92 3.45 -9.12 8.84
N TYR A 93 2.87 -8.03 8.35
CA TYR A 93 3.49 -6.71 8.34
C TYR A 93 2.93 -5.86 9.47
N LYS A 94 3.78 -5.44 10.40
CA LYS A 94 3.39 -4.52 11.47
C LYS A 94 3.30 -3.10 10.93
N THR A 95 2.22 -2.40 11.27
CA THR A 95 2.09 -0.96 11.02
C THR A 95 1.63 -0.25 12.29
N PRO A 96 1.87 1.06 12.44
CA PRO A 96 1.40 1.79 13.62
C PRO A 96 -0.13 1.76 13.78
N VAL A 97 -0.89 1.62 12.70
CA VAL A 97 -2.36 1.60 12.73
C VAL A 97 -2.96 0.19 12.83
N GLY A 98 -2.11 -0.84 12.83
CA GLY A 98 -2.52 -2.24 12.96
C GLY A 98 -1.64 -3.20 12.16
N ASP A 99 -1.75 -4.48 12.48
CA ASP A 99 -1.02 -5.53 11.78
C ASP A 99 -1.76 -5.96 10.51
N LEU A 100 -1.01 -6.09 9.41
CA LEU A 100 -1.51 -6.56 8.12
C LEU A 100 -1.09 -8.01 7.91
N GLN A 101 -2.06 -8.90 7.78
CA GLN A 101 -1.82 -10.32 7.51
C GLN A 101 -1.46 -10.53 6.04
N ILE A 102 -0.42 -11.31 5.77
CA ILE A 102 -0.06 -11.71 4.42
C ILE A 102 -0.92 -12.90 4.00
N ASP A 103 -1.52 -12.81 2.83
CA ASP A 103 -2.34 -13.87 2.25
C ASP A 103 -1.46 -15.04 1.76
N LEU A 104 -1.31 -16.07 2.59
CA LEU A 104 -0.45 -17.22 2.30
C LEU A 104 -1.05 -18.17 1.25
N GLU A 105 -2.37 -18.16 1.05
CA GLU A 105 -3.03 -19.01 0.05
C GLU A 105 -2.84 -18.47 -1.38
N GLY A 106 -2.81 -17.15 -1.55
CA GLY A 106 -2.57 -16.50 -2.84
C GLY A 106 -1.10 -16.46 -3.27
N VAL A 107 -0.16 -16.61 -2.33
CA VAL A 107 1.30 -16.56 -2.57
C VAL A 107 1.78 -17.60 -3.60
N PRO A 108 1.42 -18.89 -3.51
CA PRO A 108 1.81 -19.88 -4.52
C PRO A 108 1.29 -19.58 -5.93
N MET A 109 0.12 -18.92 -6.06
CA MET A 109 -0.43 -18.55 -7.36
C MET A 109 0.32 -17.37 -8.00
N LEU A 110 0.97 -16.52 -7.20
CA LEU A 110 1.76 -15.38 -7.66
C LEU A 110 3.15 -15.77 -8.14
N GLU A 111 3.72 -16.90 -7.69
CA GLU A 111 4.99 -17.40 -8.22
C GLU A 111 4.93 -17.68 -9.74
N ALA A 112 3.72 -17.94 -10.27
CA ALA A 112 3.46 -18.12 -11.70
C ALA A 112 3.26 -16.81 -12.48
N LEU A 113 3.10 -15.67 -11.81
CA LEU A 113 2.80 -14.36 -12.40
C LEU A 113 3.95 -13.39 -12.11
N ILE A 114 4.78 -13.13 -13.12
CA ILE A 114 5.90 -12.18 -13.03
C ILE A 114 5.35 -10.77 -12.77
N PHE A 115 5.28 -10.33 -11.52
CA PHE A 115 4.93 -8.94 -11.15
C PHE A 115 5.92 -8.34 -10.17
N LYS A 116 6.59 -7.26 -10.60
CA LYS A 116 7.71 -6.58 -9.93
C LYS A 116 7.38 -6.26 -8.46
N ILE A 117 8.13 -6.86 -7.54
CA ILE A 117 8.04 -6.65 -6.09
C ILE A 117 9.44 -6.40 -5.56
N LEU A 118 9.63 -5.23 -4.92
CA LEU A 118 10.38 -4.94 -3.69
C LEU A 118 10.14 -3.49 -3.28
#